data_AF-A0A521FRT6-F1
#
_entry.id   AF-A0A521FRT6-F1
#
_cell.length_a   1.000
_cell.length_b   1.000
_cell.length_c   1.000
_cell.angle_alpha   90.00
_cell.angle_beta   90.00
_cell.angle_gamma   90.00
#
_symmetry.space_group_name_H-M   'P 1'
#
loop_
_entity.id
_entity.type
_entity.pdbx_description
1 polymer ?
#
loop_
_entity_poly.entity_id
_entity_poly.type
_entity_poly.pdbx_seq_one_letter_code
_entity_poly.pdbx_strand_id
1 'polypeptide(L)' 'MSSKRPITVGETSGAVVSALGLEALEIGAELAPGVPILHGP' A
#
# COMPACT_ATOMS: atom_id res chain seq x y z
N MET A 1 10.08 -0.51 28.32
CA MET A 1 8.82 -0.13 27.65
C MET A 1 9.15 0.18 26.19
N SER A 2 8.83 -0.71 25.25
CA SER A 2 9.26 -0.58 23.84
C SER A 2 8.19 0.16 23.05
N SER A 3 8.39 1.44 22.76
CA SER A 3 7.48 2.24 21.92
C SER A 3 7.57 1.79 20.46
N LYS A 4 6.54 1.09 19.96
CA LYS A 4 6.34 0.88 18.53
C LYS A 4 5.62 2.10 17.96
N ARG A 5 6.21 2.74 16.95
CA ARG A 5 5.60 3.84 16.20
C ARG A 5 4.82 3.25 15.01
N PRO A 6 3.58 3.69 14.73
CA PRO A 6 2.90 3.31 13.50
C PRO A 6 3.70 3.86 12.32
N ILE A 7 3.97 3.00 11.34
CA ILE A 7 4.62 3.37 10.09
C ILE A 7 3.49 3.62 9.10
N THR A 8 3.33 4.86 8.64
CA THR A 8 2.40 5.22 7.57
C THR A 8 3.08 4.89 6.24
N VAL A 9 2.56 3.89 5.52
CA VAL A 9 3.17 3.41 4.26
C VAL A 9 2.60 4.14 3.02
N GLY A 10 1.55 4.94 3.18
CA GLY A 10 0.84 5.58 2.06
C GLY A 10 1.70 6.46 1.17
N GLU A 11 2.55 7.32 1.75
CA GLU A 11 3.40 8.24 0.98
C GLU A 11 4.49 7.50 0.19
N THR A 12 5.06 6.43 0.74
CA THR A 12 6.08 5.62 0.06
C THR A 12 5.46 4.78 -1.06
N SER A 13 4.29 4.17 -0.83
CA SER A 13 3.57 3.44 -1.87
C SER A 13 3.11 4.36 -3.01
N GLY A 14 2.71 5.60 -2.70
CA GLY A 14 2.34 6.60 -3.72
C GLY A 14 3.49 6.91 -4.69
N ALA A 15 4.73 6.97 -4.19
CA ALA A 15 5.91 7.18 -5.02
C ALA A 15 6.17 5.98 -5.96
N VAL A 16 5.97 4.75 -5.50
CA VAL A 16 6.15 3.54 -6.31
C VAL A 16 5.07 3.43 -7.39
N VAL A 17 3.80 3.63 -7.05
CA VAL A 17 2.68 3.60 -8.01
C VAL A 17 2.87 4.68 -9.08
N SER A 18 3.28 5.89 -8.68
CA SER A 18 3.58 6.99 -9.61
C SER A 18 4.76 6.68 -10.52
N ALA A 19 5.84 6.09 -9.99
CA ALA A 19 7.02 5.73 -10.78
C ALA A 19 6.74 4.60 -11.78
N LEU A 20 5.81 3.69 -11.47
CA LEU A 20 5.38 2.61 -12.36
C LEU A 20 4.34 3.07 -13.40
N GLY A 21 3.87 4.32 -13.33
CA GLY A 21 2.86 4.85 -14.25
C GLY A 21 1.50 4.14 -14.15
N LEU A 22 1.19 3.58 -12.97
CA LEU A 22 -0.04 2.83 -12.74
C LEU A 22 -1.18 3.80 -12.44
N GLU A 23 -2.12 3.92 -13.37
CA GLU A 23 -3.27 4.83 -13.25
C GLU A 23 -4.41 4.26 -12.40
N ALA A 24 -4.51 2.93 -12.36
CA ALA A 24 -5.52 2.21 -11.59
C ALA A 24 -4.97 0.86 -11.09
N LEU A 25 -5.48 0.41 -9.94
CA LEU A 25 -5.17 -0.87 -9.33
C LEU A 25 -6.48 -1.51 -8.84
N GLU A 26 -6.62 -2.81 -9.05
CA GLU A 26 -7.77 -3.56 -8.54
C GLU A 26 -7.51 -4.00 -7.10
N ILE A 27 -8.51 -3.82 -6.23
CA ILE A 27 -8.46 -4.23 -4.83
C ILE A 27 -8.79 -5.73 -4.74
N GLY A 28 -7.80 -6.51 -4.28
CA GLY A 28 -7.92 -7.94 -4.02
C GLY A 28 -8.20 -8.27 -2.56
N ALA A 29 -7.83 -9.49 -2.17
CA ALA A 29 -8.04 -10.00 -0.81
C ALA A 29 -7.27 -9.19 0.25
N GLU A 30 -7.78 -9.18 1.48
CA GLU A 30 -7.14 -8.52 2.61
C GLU A 30 -6.01 -9.39 3.18
N LEU A 31 -4.81 -8.81 3.29
CA LEU A 31 -3.63 -9.47 3.86
C LEU A 31 -3.55 -9.29 5.39
N ALA A 32 -3.96 -8.11 5.87
CA ALA A 32 -4.01 -7.72 7.27
C ALA A 32 -5.02 -6.57 7.42
N PRO A 33 -5.49 -6.23 8.65
CA PRO A 33 -6.48 -5.18 8.85
C PRO A 33 -6.14 -3.86 8.15
N GLY A 34 -6.90 -3.51 7.10
CA GLY A 34 -6.72 -2.31 6.29
C GLY A 34 -5.60 -2.39 5.23
N VAL A 35 -5.07 -3.58 4.96
CA VAL A 35 -3.99 -3.83 3.98
C VAL A 35 -4.49 -4.80 2.91
N PRO A 36 -5.08 -4.30 1.81
CA PRO A 36 -5.47 -5.13 0.68
C PRO A 36 -4.27 -5.48 -0.21
N ILE A 37 -4.37 -6.62 -0.89
CA ILE A 37 -3.52 -6.92 -2.05
C ILE A 37 -4.01 -6.07 -3.23
N LEU A 38 -3.08 -5.51 -4.00
CA LEU A 38 -3.38 -4.71 -5.19
C LEU A 38 -2.90 -5.45 -6.44
N HIS A 39 -3.73 -5.46 -7.47
CA HIS A 39 -3.43 -6.08 -8.75
C HIS A 39 -3.33 -4.99 -9.83
N GLY A 40 -2.32 -5.10 -10.69
CA GLY A 40 -2.26 -4.30 -11.92
C GLY A 40 -3.19 -4.87 -13.01
N PRO A 41 -3.43 -4.12 -14.09
CA PRO A 41 -4.14 -4.63 -15.26
C PRO A 41 -3.42 -5.81 -15.94
#